data_AF-A0A8J7ML02-F1
#
_entry.id   AF-A0A8J7ML02-F1
#
_cell.length_a   1.000
_cell.length_b   1.000
_cell.length_c   1.000
_cell.angle_alpha   90.00
_cell.angle_beta   90.00
_cell.angle_gamma   90.00
#
_symmetry.space_group_name_H-M   'P 1'
#
loop_
_entity.id
_entity.type
_entity.pdbx_description
1 polymer ?
#
loop_
_entity_poly.entity_id
_entity_poly.type
_entity_poly.pdbx_seq_one_letter_code
_entity_poly.pdbx_strand_id
1 'polypeptide(L)'
;MATSNEEIQLLKLLKSGYFNNALLAQNIAEGLGINLLDLLKPYNCLLPSSKPTFNPTIEDYCQLFASTKLNWSNSKRSQIPAQLTELQSLEHLNLSNNAFTSVDSSLLKIASLQYLNLNKNRLQSIPKTLENWSNLKAPHLADNLLTELPNTVKHWQGLEDLDLSRNQLQTLPTTIGYWSELQHLHLVKNNLLYLPDEIEGWHALELLDLSYNQIQELPPSIGALQHLRRLDLTYNPIESFPDEIGTLLLLEELVLYKVPISEAEHQRLARLLPHTKIKFNFDYFF
;
A
#
# COMPACT_ATOMS: atom_id res chain seq x y z
N MET A 1 -2.16 6.39 36.93
CA MET A 1 -3.36 6.32 37.78
C MET A 1 -4.40 5.52 37.01
N ALA A 2 -5.07 4.56 37.64
CA ALA A 2 -6.13 3.83 36.96
C ALA A 2 -7.27 4.81 36.67
N THR A 3 -7.67 4.93 35.40
CA THR A 3 -8.87 5.70 35.01
C THR A 3 -10.07 5.12 35.73
N SER A 4 -10.93 5.99 36.28
CA SER A 4 -12.15 5.54 36.95
C SER A 4 -13.10 4.86 35.94
N ASN A 5 -14.02 4.03 36.42
CA ASN A 5 -15.00 3.38 35.55
C ASN A 5 -15.84 4.42 34.77
N GLU A 6 -16.14 5.56 35.41
CA GLU A 6 -16.82 6.70 34.81
C GLU A 6 -15.99 7.35 33.69
N GLU A 7 -14.69 7.57 33.89
CA GLU A 7 -13.79 8.12 32.86
C GLU A 7 -13.70 7.21 31.63
N ILE A 8 -13.67 5.89 31.84
CA ILE A 8 -13.68 4.90 30.75
C ILE A 8 -14.97 4.98 29.94
N GLN A 9 -16.12 5.11 30.59
CA GLN A 9 -17.42 5.26 29.92
C GLN A 9 -17.50 6.57 29.13
N LEU A 10 -17.02 7.68 29.69
CA LEU A 10 -16.95 8.97 29.01
C LEU A 10 -16.05 8.89 27.76
N LEU A 11 -14.87 8.30 27.87
CA LEU A 11 -13.99 8.07 26.72
C LEU A 11 -14.65 7.20 25.65
N LYS A 12 -15.40 6.16 26.04
CA LYS A 12 -16.14 5.31 25.10
C LYS A 12 -17.19 6.10 24.32
N LEU A 13 -17.92 7.00 24.97
CA LEU A 13 -18.87 7.89 24.32
C LEU A 13 -18.18 8.84 23.33
N LEU A 14 -17.09 9.48 23.76
CA LEU A 14 -16.33 10.42 22.92
C LEU A 14 -15.71 9.76 21.69
N LYS A 15 -15.11 8.58 21.88
CA LYS A 15 -14.48 7.77 20.81
C LYS A 15 -15.47 7.22 19.78
N SER A 16 -16.77 7.26 20.07
CA SER A 16 -17.78 6.80 19.13
C SER A 16 -17.89 7.67 17.87
N GLY A 17 -17.34 8.90 17.89
CA GLY A 17 -17.41 9.84 16.77
C GLY A 17 -18.79 10.48 16.54
N TYR A 18 -19.82 10.10 17.29
CA TYR A 18 -21.16 10.68 17.17
C TYR A 18 -21.32 11.93 18.04
N PHE A 19 -21.75 13.02 17.43
CA PHE A 19 -21.99 14.30 18.13
C PHE A 19 -22.94 14.16 19.34
N ASN A 20 -24.02 13.38 19.20
CA ASN A 20 -24.96 13.14 20.30
C ASN A 20 -24.31 12.44 21.50
N ASN A 21 -23.37 11.53 21.26
CA ASN A 21 -22.63 10.85 22.32
C ASN A 21 -21.63 11.79 22.99
N ALA A 22 -21.03 12.72 22.23
CA ALA A 22 -20.18 13.76 22.78
C ALA A 22 -20.95 14.71 23.71
N LEU A 23 -22.15 15.13 23.31
CA LEU A 23 -23.03 15.97 24.12
C LEU A 23 -23.48 15.23 25.39
N LEU A 24 -23.83 13.95 25.27
CA LEU A 24 -24.14 13.10 26.41
C LEU A 24 -22.94 12.99 27.36
N ALA A 25 -21.73 12.78 26.84
CA ALA A 25 -20.52 12.73 27.64
C ALA A 25 -20.26 14.06 28.37
N GLN A 26 -20.49 15.20 27.72
CA GLN A 26 -20.38 16.53 28.35
C GLN A 26 -21.34 16.66 29.53
N ASN A 27 -22.61 16.34 29.35
CA ASN A 27 -23.62 16.43 30.42
C ASN A 27 -23.29 15.51 31.61
N ILE A 28 -22.83 14.28 31.35
CA ILE A 28 -22.42 13.34 32.41
C ILE A 28 -21.18 13.88 33.14
N ALA A 29 -20.19 14.38 32.40
CA ALA A 29 -18.95 14.88 32.97
C ALA A 29 -19.16 16.13 33.85
N GLU A 30 -20.07 17.03 33.46
CA GLU A 30 -20.49 18.18 34.28
C GLU A 30 -21.07 17.73 35.62
N GLY A 31 -21.96 16.72 35.62
CA GLY A 31 -22.55 16.17 36.84
C GLY A 31 -21.55 15.48 37.77
N LEU A 32 -20.43 15.01 37.23
CA LEU A 32 -19.36 14.33 37.97
C LEU A 32 -18.18 15.25 38.31
N GLY A 33 -18.17 16.50 37.83
CA GLY A 33 -17.03 17.41 37.97
C GLY A 33 -15.77 16.96 37.22
N ILE A 34 -15.92 16.16 36.16
CA ILE A 34 -14.81 15.64 35.35
C ILE A 34 -14.53 16.58 34.18
N ASN A 35 -13.26 16.94 33.96
CA ASN A 35 -12.87 17.71 32.79
C ASN A 35 -12.54 16.79 31.60
N LEU A 36 -13.42 16.75 30.60
CA LEU A 36 -13.24 15.91 29.41
C LEU A 36 -11.97 16.24 28.62
N LEU A 37 -11.54 17.51 28.58
CA LEU A 37 -10.32 17.88 27.89
C LEU A 37 -9.09 17.27 28.55
N ASP A 38 -9.09 17.08 29.88
CA ASP A 38 -8.00 16.42 30.59
C ASP A 38 -7.91 14.93 30.22
N LEU A 39 -9.05 14.26 30.01
CA LEU A 39 -9.11 12.88 29.52
C LEU A 39 -8.62 12.74 28.07
N LEU A 40 -8.82 13.78 27.26
CA LEU A 40 -8.48 13.80 25.83
C LEU A 40 -7.05 14.26 25.55
N LYS A 41 -6.35 14.87 26.51
CA LYS A 41 -4.95 15.31 26.38
C LYS A 41 -4.00 14.28 25.74
N PRO A 42 -4.07 12.97 26.04
CA PRO A 42 -3.21 11.98 25.38
C PRO A 42 -3.36 11.91 23.85
N TYR A 43 -4.51 12.32 23.30
CA TYR A 43 -4.81 12.30 21.86
C TYR A 43 -4.38 13.57 21.12
N ASN A 44 -3.82 14.56 21.84
CA ASN A 44 -3.27 15.79 21.23
C ASN A 44 -2.26 15.50 20.11
N CYS A 45 -1.51 14.41 20.22
CA CYS A 45 -0.51 14.00 19.24
C CYS A 45 -1.11 13.61 17.87
N LEU A 46 -2.43 13.36 17.82
CA LEU A 46 -3.14 12.96 16.62
C LEU A 46 -3.72 14.15 15.84
N LEU A 47 -3.94 15.26 16.53
CA LEU A 47 -4.50 16.47 15.93
C LEU A 47 -3.48 17.12 14.97
N PRO A 48 -3.95 17.84 13.94
CA PRO A 48 -3.08 18.48 12.95
C PRO A 48 -2.05 19.37 13.65
N SER A 49 -0.78 19.00 13.56
CA SER A 49 0.33 19.66 14.21
C SER A 49 0.66 20.98 13.50
N SER A 50 -0.19 22.00 13.66
CA SER A 50 0.07 23.33 13.09
C SER A 50 -0.63 24.45 13.85
N LYS A 51 -0.28 24.59 15.14
CA LYS A 51 -0.06 25.90 15.80
C LYS A 51 0.33 25.69 17.27
N PRO A 52 1.37 26.39 17.79
CA PRO A 52 1.68 26.42 19.22
C PRO A 52 0.55 27.04 20.09
N THR A 53 -0.49 27.58 19.47
CA THR A 53 -1.68 28.18 20.10
C THR A 53 -2.96 27.36 19.91
N PHE A 54 -2.90 26.14 19.37
CA PHE A 54 -4.10 25.33 19.18
C PHE A 54 -4.60 24.79 20.52
N ASN A 55 -5.72 25.34 20.99
CA ASN A 55 -6.46 24.83 22.15
C ASN A 55 -7.59 23.94 21.62
N PRO A 56 -7.45 22.60 21.63
CA PRO A 56 -8.45 21.72 21.08
C PRO A 56 -9.73 21.73 21.92
N THR A 57 -10.86 21.77 21.22
CA THR A 57 -12.20 21.63 21.78
C THR A 57 -12.62 20.17 21.81
N ILE A 58 -13.67 19.83 22.56
CA ILE A 58 -14.25 18.49 22.55
C ILE A 58 -14.73 18.13 21.13
N GLU A 59 -15.25 19.10 20.39
CA GLU A 59 -15.68 18.92 19.01
C GLU A 59 -14.53 18.50 18.09
N ASP A 60 -13.34 19.10 18.23
CA ASP A 60 -12.15 18.71 17.45
C ASP A 60 -11.80 17.23 17.65
N TYR A 61 -11.89 16.73 18.89
CA TYR A 61 -11.66 15.31 19.17
C TYR A 61 -12.77 14.42 18.63
N CYS A 62 -14.03 14.85 18.69
CA CYS A 62 -15.13 14.08 18.12
C CYS A 62 -15.00 13.97 16.60
N GLN A 63 -14.62 15.06 15.93
CA GLN A 63 -14.30 15.03 14.50
C GLN A 63 -13.10 14.11 14.20
N LEU A 64 -12.06 14.15 15.04
CA LEU A 64 -10.92 13.24 14.91
C LEU A 64 -11.33 11.76 15.03
N PHE A 65 -12.12 11.40 16.04
CA PHE A 65 -12.59 10.01 16.22
C PHE A 65 -13.59 9.56 15.15
N ALA A 66 -14.34 10.49 14.57
CA ALA A 66 -15.23 10.25 13.43
C ALA A 66 -14.49 10.19 12.08
N SER A 67 -13.23 10.66 12.03
CA SER A 67 -12.54 10.83 10.75
C SER A 67 -12.21 9.49 10.09
N THR A 68 -12.55 9.40 8.80
CA THR A 68 -12.16 8.28 7.95
C THR A 68 -10.83 8.50 7.25
N LYS A 69 -10.26 9.72 7.33
CA LYS A 69 -9.02 10.09 6.65
C LYS A 69 -8.09 10.83 7.60
N LEU A 70 -6.83 10.42 7.63
CA LEU A 70 -5.79 11.08 8.40
C LEU A 70 -4.54 11.25 7.55
N ASN A 71 -4.06 12.48 7.46
CA ASN A 71 -2.85 12.82 6.71
C ASN A 71 -1.77 13.35 7.66
N TRP A 72 -0.73 12.53 7.87
CA TRP A 72 0.50 12.90 8.55
C TRP A 72 1.71 12.82 7.61
N SER A 73 1.49 12.99 6.31
CA SER A 73 2.60 13.12 5.39
C SER A 73 3.48 14.31 5.77
N ASN A 74 4.77 14.24 5.48
CA ASN A 74 5.71 15.35 5.69
C ASN A 74 5.82 15.84 7.15
N SER A 75 5.50 14.97 8.13
CA SER A 75 5.39 15.36 9.55
C SER A 75 6.64 15.05 10.38
N LYS A 76 7.73 14.62 9.73
CA LYS A 76 9.01 14.22 10.37
C LYS A 76 8.84 13.14 11.46
N ARG A 77 7.79 12.32 11.36
CA ARG A 77 7.50 11.25 12.31
C ARG A 77 8.42 10.07 12.06
N SER A 78 8.80 9.38 13.13
CA SER A 78 9.55 8.11 13.08
C SER A 78 8.83 6.97 13.80
N GLN A 79 7.75 7.28 14.52
CA GLN A 79 6.96 6.33 15.30
C GLN A 79 5.48 6.65 15.23
N ILE A 80 4.65 5.62 15.34
CA ILE A 80 3.21 5.72 15.39
C ILE A 80 2.81 5.78 16.87
N PRO A 81 2.13 6.84 17.34
CA PRO A 81 1.67 6.89 18.71
C PRO A 81 0.57 5.84 18.94
N ALA A 82 0.59 5.17 20.10
CA ALA A 82 -0.39 4.12 20.43
C ALA A 82 -1.84 4.60 20.33
N GLN A 83 -2.09 5.89 20.55
CA GLN A 83 -3.40 6.53 20.45
C GLN A 83 -4.01 6.44 19.04
N LEU A 84 -3.21 6.29 17.98
CA LEU A 84 -3.73 6.14 16.62
C LEU A 84 -4.67 4.93 16.50
N THR A 85 -4.41 3.88 17.29
CA THR A 85 -5.22 2.65 17.29
C THR A 85 -6.65 2.84 17.79
N GLU A 86 -6.96 4.00 18.36
CA GLU A 86 -8.30 4.33 18.87
C GLU A 86 -9.19 4.95 17.77
N LEU A 87 -8.64 5.27 16.60
CA LEU A 87 -9.40 5.80 15.46
C LEU A 87 -10.06 4.66 14.67
N GLN A 88 -11.11 4.06 15.25
CA GLN A 88 -11.77 2.87 14.69
C GLN A 88 -12.54 3.12 13.39
N SER A 89 -12.79 4.39 13.04
CA SER A 89 -13.42 4.79 11.76
C SER A 89 -12.40 5.06 10.64
N LEU A 90 -11.10 4.96 10.92
CA LEU A 90 -10.05 5.40 10.00
C LEU A 90 -9.85 4.41 8.84
N GLU A 91 -10.22 4.84 7.63
CA GLU A 91 -10.10 4.05 6.41
C GLU A 91 -8.85 4.40 5.58
N HIS A 92 -8.41 5.66 5.63
CA HIS A 92 -7.29 6.16 4.84
C HIS A 92 -6.25 6.83 5.74
N LEU A 93 -5.04 6.28 5.76
CA LEU A 93 -3.93 6.81 6.53
C LEU A 93 -2.75 7.14 5.61
N ASN A 94 -2.37 8.41 5.55
CA ASN A 94 -1.20 8.86 4.81
C ASN A 94 -0.03 9.17 5.76
N LEU A 95 1.00 8.33 5.72
CA LEU A 95 2.25 8.44 6.46
C LEU A 95 3.46 8.72 5.53
N SER A 96 3.22 9.15 4.29
CA SER A 96 4.29 9.34 3.32
C SER A 96 5.26 10.48 3.66
N ASN A 97 6.49 10.41 3.15
CA ASN A 97 7.55 11.40 3.37
C ASN A 97 7.81 11.67 4.87
N ASN A 98 8.11 10.61 5.60
CA ASN A 98 8.48 10.63 7.01
C ASN A 98 9.82 9.91 7.21
N ALA A 99 10.12 9.48 8.43
CA ALA A 99 11.36 8.78 8.78
C ALA A 99 11.08 7.40 9.40
N PHE A 100 9.98 6.74 9.02
CA PHE A 100 9.66 5.40 9.52
C PHE A 100 10.67 4.37 9.00
N THR A 101 11.32 3.66 9.91
CA THR A 101 12.23 2.53 9.60
C THR A 101 11.54 1.18 9.72
N SER A 102 10.44 1.13 10.47
CA SER A 102 9.55 0.00 10.60
C SER A 102 8.12 0.51 10.83
N VAL A 103 7.16 -0.38 10.62
CA VAL A 103 5.78 -0.23 11.06
C VAL A 103 5.58 -1.24 12.19
N ASP A 104 4.89 -0.89 13.27
CA ASP A 104 4.59 -1.86 14.32
C ASP A 104 3.22 -2.51 14.10
N SER A 105 2.96 -3.58 14.85
CA SER A 105 1.69 -4.32 14.79
C SER A 105 0.50 -3.52 15.33
N SER A 106 0.68 -2.30 15.86
CA SER A 106 -0.42 -1.51 16.41
C SER A 106 -1.43 -1.10 15.33
N LEU A 107 -0.97 -0.88 14.09
CA LEU A 107 -1.86 -0.58 12.95
C LEU A 107 -2.88 -1.69 12.67
N LEU A 108 -2.60 -2.94 13.07
CA LEU A 108 -3.55 -4.06 12.92
C LEU A 108 -4.84 -3.88 13.74
N LYS A 109 -4.82 -2.98 14.73
CA LYS A 109 -6.00 -2.68 15.55
C LYS A 109 -7.00 -1.75 14.85
N ILE A 110 -6.61 -1.14 13.73
CA ILE A 110 -7.46 -0.24 12.95
C ILE A 110 -8.14 -1.08 11.87
N ALA A 111 -9.16 -1.84 12.27
CA ALA A 111 -9.79 -2.84 11.40
C ALA A 111 -10.47 -2.25 10.15
N SER A 112 -10.81 -0.96 10.17
CA SER A 112 -11.42 -0.22 9.06
C SER A 112 -10.42 0.25 8.00
N LEU A 113 -9.11 0.14 8.26
CA LEU A 113 -8.09 0.67 7.37
C LEU A 113 -8.09 -0.06 6.02
N GLN A 114 -8.25 0.69 4.94
CA GLN A 114 -8.28 0.19 3.56
C GLN A 114 -7.12 0.76 2.72
N TYR A 115 -6.70 1.99 3.01
CA TYR A 115 -5.67 2.71 2.25
C TYR A 115 -4.56 3.15 3.19
N LEU A 116 -3.34 2.69 2.92
CA LEU A 116 -2.16 3.01 3.72
C LEU A 116 -1.04 3.49 2.82
N ASN A 117 -0.69 4.78 2.91
CA ASN A 117 0.42 5.33 2.14
C ASN A 117 1.65 5.49 3.04
N LEU A 118 2.66 4.67 2.79
CA LEU A 118 3.96 4.66 3.45
C LEU A 118 5.10 5.07 2.50
N ASN A 119 4.79 5.67 1.35
CA ASN A 119 5.79 6.06 0.38
C ASN A 119 6.84 7.02 0.97
N LYS A 120 8.07 6.98 0.45
CA LYS A 120 9.15 7.90 0.87
C LYS A 120 9.44 7.81 2.38
N ASN A 121 9.70 6.60 2.84
CA ASN A 121 10.16 6.34 4.20
C ASN A 121 11.51 5.61 4.15
N ARG A 122 11.88 4.92 5.22
CA ARG A 122 13.14 4.16 5.33
C ARG A 122 12.88 2.72 5.75
N LEU A 123 11.72 2.18 5.37
CA LEU A 123 11.30 0.83 5.73
C LEU A 123 12.25 -0.18 5.12
N GLN A 124 12.88 -1.00 5.96
CA GLN A 124 13.78 -2.08 5.51
C GLN A 124 13.04 -3.41 5.33
N SER A 125 11.94 -3.58 6.04
CA SER A 125 11.09 -4.76 5.93
C SER A 125 9.64 -4.41 6.24
N ILE A 126 8.75 -5.26 5.71
CA ILE A 126 7.36 -5.29 6.11
C ILE A 126 7.26 -6.23 7.33
N PRO A 127 6.63 -5.83 8.43
CA PRO A 127 6.57 -6.64 9.64
C PRO A 127 5.88 -7.99 9.39
N LYS A 128 6.51 -9.07 9.86
CA LYS A 128 5.99 -10.44 9.73
C LYS A 128 4.61 -10.59 10.38
N THR A 129 4.31 -9.82 11.43
CA THR A 129 3.06 -9.88 12.18
C THR A 129 1.87 -9.21 11.48
N LEU A 130 2.01 -8.66 10.27
CA LEU A 130 0.90 -8.01 9.54
C LEU A 130 -0.12 -8.99 8.94
N GLU A 131 -0.36 -10.12 9.61
CA GLU A 131 -1.26 -11.20 9.17
C GLU A 131 -2.73 -10.74 9.02
N ASN A 132 -3.09 -9.56 9.53
CA ASN A 132 -4.47 -9.10 9.63
C ASN A 132 -4.81 -7.84 8.80
N TRP A 133 -4.02 -7.53 7.77
CA TRP A 133 -4.34 -6.48 6.78
C TRP A 133 -5.26 -6.99 5.66
N SER A 134 -6.24 -7.83 5.99
CA SER A 134 -7.16 -8.40 5.01
C SER A 134 -8.08 -7.39 4.35
N ASN A 135 -8.31 -6.25 5.01
CA ASN A 135 -9.15 -5.16 4.49
C ASN A 135 -8.36 -4.14 3.66
N LEU A 136 -7.03 -4.25 3.57
CA LEU A 136 -6.25 -3.31 2.76
C LEU A 136 -6.49 -3.55 1.28
N LYS A 137 -6.87 -2.47 0.60
CA LYS A 137 -7.02 -2.40 -0.85
C LYS A 137 -5.80 -1.79 -1.53
N ALA A 138 -5.15 -0.83 -0.86
CA ALA A 138 -4.01 -0.11 -1.43
C ALA A 138 -2.95 0.29 -0.39
N PRO A 139 -2.00 -0.61 -0.07
CA PRO A 139 -0.76 -0.28 0.62
C PRO A 139 0.28 0.25 -0.37
N HIS A 140 0.58 1.54 -0.32
CA HIS A 140 1.66 2.12 -1.13
C HIS A 140 2.95 2.18 -0.29
N LEU A 141 4.02 1.59 -0.83
CA LEU A 141 5.30 1.35 -0.15
C LEU A 141 6.51 1.82 -0.99
N ALA A 142 6.29 2.66 -2.00
CA ALA A 142 7.32 3.13 -2.90
C ALA A 142 8.37 4.03 -2.22
N ASP A 143 9.55 4.16 -2.82
CA ASP A 143 10.67 4.94 -2.28
C ASP A 143 11.01 4.53 -0.82
N ASN A 144 11.29 3.24 -0.60
CA ASN A 144 11.72 2.67 0.68
C ASN A 144 13.01 1.84 0.50
N LEU A 145 13.36 1.01 1.48
CA LEU A 145 14.58 0.18 1.50
C LEU A 145 14.23 -1.31 1.60
N LEU A 146 13.05 -1.72 1.14
CA LEU A 146 12.59 -3.11 1.25
C LEU A 146 13.46 -4.03 0.39
N THR A 147 14.02 -5.08 1.00
CA THR A 147 14.80 -6.10 0.30
C THR A 147 13.99 -7.36 -0.02
N GLU A 148 12.92 -7.61 0.74
CA GLU A 148 12.01 -8.75 0.58
C GLU A 148 10.59 -8.40 1.05
N LEU A 149 9.61 -9.17 0.58
CA LEU A 149 8.27 -9.21 1.16
C LEU A 149 8.12 -10.48 2.02
N PRO A 150 7.50 -10.40 3.21
CA PRO A 150 7.26 -11.57 4.05
C PRO A 150 6.14 -12.44 3.47
N ASN A 151 6.15 -13.74 3.74
CA ASN A 151 5.08 -14.66 3.33
C ASN A 151 3.68 -14.29 3.90
N THR A 152 3.62 -13.40 4.88
CA THR A 152 2.35 -12.95 5.46
C THR A 152 1.56 -12.01 4.57
N VAL A 153 2.14 -11.54 3.45
CA VAL A 153 1.40 -10.80 2.41
C VAL A 153 0.31 -11.63 1.72
N LYS A 154 0.28 -12.97 1.91
CA LYS A 154 -0.84 -13.82 1.45
C LYS A 154 -2.21 -13.38 1.97
N HIS A 155 -2.25 -12.63 3.07
CA HIS A 155 -3.49 -12.19 3.69
C HIS A 155 -4.07 -10.92 3.07
N TRP A 156 -3.35 -10.25 2.15
CA TRP A 156 -3.84 -9.07 1.44
C TRP A 156 -4.76 -9.49 0.28
N GLN A 157 -5.83 -10.21 0.59
CA GLN A 157 -6.71 -10.84 -0.41
C GLN A 157 -7.62 -9.82 -1.11
N GLY A 158 -7.94 -8.71 -0.44
CA GLY A 158 -8.70 -7.59 -1.03
C GLY A 158 -7.82 -6.52 -1.68
N LEU A 159 -6.55 -6.82 -1.93
CA LEU A 159 -5.58 -5.89 -2.54
C LEU A 159 -5.97 -5.60 -3.99
N GLU A 160 -6.13 -4.32 -4.32
CA GLU A 160 -6.52 -3.83 -5.66
C GLU A 160 -5.35 -3.06 -6.33
N ASP A 161 -4.56 -2.32 -5.55
CA ASP A 161 -3.45 -1.48 -6.05
C ASP A 161 -2.23 -1.61 -5.13
N LEU A 162 -1.05 -1.85 -5.70
CA LEU A 162 0.20 -1.97 -4.94
C LEU A 162 1.35 -1.28 -5.66
N ASP A 163 1.90 -0.26 -4.99
CA ASP A 163 3.12 0.41 -5.42
C ASP A 163 4.31 0.05 -4.52
N LEU A 164 5.22 -0.76 -5.05
CA LEU A 164 6.49 -1.18 -4.45
C LEU A 164 7.69 -0.58 -5.19
N SER A 165 7.48 0.45 -6.01
CA SER A 165 8.52 1.06 -6.82
C SER A 165 9.67 1.62 -5.98
N ARG A 166 10.90 1.59 -6.50
CA ARG A 166 12.09 2.18 -5.88
C ARG A 166 12.36 1.60 -4.49
N ASN A 167 12.38 0.27 -4.45
CA ASN A 167 12.87 -0.52 -3.33
C ASN A 167 14.11 -1.31 -3.78
N GLN A 168 14.48 -2.36 -3.04
CA GLN A 168 15.65 -3.19 -3.31
C GLN A 168 15.26 -4.68 -3.43
N LEU A 169 14.01 -4.96 -3.81
CA LEU A 169 13.47 -6.31 -3.92
C LEU A 169 14.25 -7.11 -4.97
N GLN A 170 14.76 -8.28 -4.60
CA GLN A 170 15.45 -9.20 -5.52
C GLN A 170 14.53 -10.32 -6.01
N THR A 171 13.57 -10.71 -5.18
CA THR A 171 12.57 -11.74 -5.46
C THR A 171 11.22 -11.31 -4.88
N LEU A 172 10.16 -11.98 -5.33
CA LEU A 172 8.84 -11.93 -4.72
C LEU A 172 8.55 -13.30 -4.08
N PRO A 173 7.89 -13.38 -2.92
CA PRO A 173 7.54 -14.65 -2.30
C PRO A 173 6.43 -15.36 -3.09
N THR A 174 6.38 -16.69 -3.04
CA THR A 174 5.33 -17.48 -3.73
C THR A 174 3.92 -17.12 -3.26
N THR A 175 3.78 -16.56 -2.06
CA THR A 175 2.51 -16.11 -1.50
C THR A 175 1.87 -14.92 -2.20
N ILE A 176 2.53 -14.27 -3.16
CA ILE A 176 1.90 -13.21 -3.96
C ILE A 176 0.75 -13.71 -4.82
N GLY A 177 0.70 -15.01 -5.14
CA GLY A 177 -0.37 -15.60 -5.96
C GLY A 177 -1.75 -15.55 -5.32
N TYR A 178 -1.85 -15.18 -4.03
CA TYR A 178 -3.14 -15.01 -3.34
C TYR A 178 -3.82 -13.67 -3.61
N TRP A 179 -3.19 -12.74 -4.34
CA TRP A 179 -3.73 -11.42 -4.65
C TRP A 179 -4.69 -11.46 -5.85
N SER A 180 -5.81 -12.17 -5.72
CA SER A 180 -6.75 -12.39 -6.84
C SER A 180 -7.45 -11.12 -7.34
N GLU A 181 -7.62 -10.13 -6.46
CA GLU A 181 -8.28 -8.86 -6.74
C GLU A 181 -7.32 -7.76 -7.25
N LEU A 182 -6.02 -8.06 -7.35
CA LEU A 182 -5.00 -7.05 -7.70
C LEU A 182 -5.16 -6.61 -9.15
N GLN A 183 -5.28 -5.30 -9.36
CA GLN A 183 -5.49 -4.68 -10.68
C GLN A 183 -4.24 -3.94 -11.15
N HIS A 184 -3.53 -3.26 -10.25
CA HIS A 184 -2.34 -2.49 -10.58
C HIS A 184 -1.17 -2.88 -9.70
N LEU A 185 -0.06 -3.26 -10.32
CA LEU A 185 1.19 -3.58 -9.64
C LEU A 185 2.35 -2.79 -10.23
N HIS A 186 2.94 -1.94 -9.40
CA HIS A 186 4.13 -1.16 -9.73
C HIS A 186 5.35 -1.69 -8.97
N LEU A 187 6.33 -2.20 -9.71
CA LEU A 187 7.59 -2.74 -9.21
C LEU A 187 8.81 -2.02 -9.81
N VAL A 188 8.59 -0.80 -10.32
CA VAL A 188 9.58 0.02 -11.01
C VAL A 188 10.85 0.20 -10.18
N LYS A 189 12.05 0.09 -10.77
CA LYS A 189 13.31 0.36 -10.07
C LYS A 189 13.49 -0.50 -8.81
N ASN A 190 13.43 -1.82 -9.00
CA ASN A 190 13.85 -2.82 -8.01
C ASN A 190 15.04 -3.61 -8.58
N ASN A 191 15.41 -4.73 -7.93
CA ASN A 191 16.48 -5.62 -8.37
C ASN A 191 15.93 -7.01 -8.75
N LEU A 192 14.67 -7.10 -9.21
CA LEU A 192 14.02 -8.38 -9.47
C LEU A 192 14.75 -9.13 -10.59
N LEU A 193 15.07 -10.39 -10.35
CA LEU A 193 15.75 -11.26 -11.32
C LEU A 193 14.77 -12.07 -12.18
N TYR A 194 13.59 -12.39 -11.63
CA TYR A 194 12.52 -13.15 -12.27
C TYR A 194 11.19 -12.85 -11.56
N LEU A 195 10.09 -13.22 -12.20
CA LEU A 195 8.79 -13.38 -11.54
C LEU A 195 8.58 -14.85 -11.20
N PRO A 196 8.00 -15.19 -10.04
CA PRO A 196 7.69 -16.58 -9.69
C PRO A 196 6.45 -17.08 -10.47
N ASP A 197 6.27 -18.40 -10.59
CA ASP A 197 5.15 -18.95 -11.37
C ASP A 197 3.78 -18.59 -10.77
N GLU A 198 3.72 -18.33 -9.46
CA GLU A 198 2.50 -18.00 -8.72
C GLU A 198 1.82 -16.69 -9.16
N ILE A 199 2.41 -15.91 -10.07
CA ILE A 199 1.70 -14.81 -10.74
C ILE A 199 0.43 -15.28 -11.47
N GLU A 200 0.28 -16.57 -11.76
CA GLU A 200 -0.95 -17.14 -12.32
C GLU A 200 -2.22 -16.82 -11.52
N GLY A 201 -2.09 -16.54 -10.22
CA GLY A 201 -3.18 -16.17 -9.34
C GLY A 201 -3.67 -14.71 -9.46
N TRP A 202 -2.97 -13.85 -10.21
CA TRP A 202 -3.34 -12.43 -10.40
C TRP A 202 -4.43 -12.26 -11.47
N HIS A 203 -5.59 -12.86 -11.24
CA HIS A 203 -6.65 -12.96 -12.23
C HIS A 203 -7.26 -11.61 -12.65
N ALA A 204 -7.23 -10.60 -11.78
CA ALA A 204 -7.76 -9.27 -12.06
C ALA A 204 -6.72 -8.27 -12.59
N LEU A 205 -5.46 -8.68 -12.79
CA LEU A 205 -4.38 -7.72 -13.06
C LEU A 205 -4.51 -7.08 -14.44
N GLU A 206 -4.57 -5.75 -14.46
CA GLU A 206 -4.68 -4.95 -15.67
C GLU A 206 -3.37 -4.24 -16.04
N LEU A 207 -2.57 -3.86 -15.04
CA LEU A 207 -1.29 -3.17 -15.23
C LEU A 207 -0.18 -3.82 -14.42
N LEU A 208 0.89 -4.18 -15.11
CA LEU A 208 2.14 -4.66 -14.52
C LEU A 208 3.32 -3.82 -15.01
N ASP A 209 3.93 -3.06 -14.11
CA ASP A 209 5.12 -2.26 -14.40
C ASP A 209 6.34 -2.84 -13.68
N LEU A 210 7.23 -3.44 -14.47
CA LEU A 210 8.48 -4.06 -14.04
C LEU A 210 9.70 -3.29 -14.56
N SER A 211 9.51 -2.05 -15.01
CA SER A 211 10.58 -1.26 -15.60
C SER A 211 11.75 -1.04 -14.64
N TYR A 212 12.97 -1.00 -15.16
CA TYR A 212 14.21 -0.86 -14.40
C TYR A 212 14.40 -1.96 -13.35
N ASN A 213 14.36 -3.22 -13.78
CA ASN A 213 14.72 -4.38 -12.95
C ASN A 213 15.88 -5.14 -13.60
N GLN A 214 16.12 -6.38 -13.18
CA GLN A 214 17.16 -7.27 -13.69
C GLN A 214 16.56 -8.57 -14.25
N ILE A 215 15.32 -8.49 -14.76
CA ILE A 215 14.56 -9.66 -15.23
C ILE A 215 15.17 -10.19 -16.52
N GLN A 216 15.60 -11.45 -16.50
CA GLN A 216 16.21 -12.13 -17.65
C GLN A 216 15.20 -12.90 -18.48
N GLU A 217 14.15 -13.41 -17.84
CA GLU A 217 13.08 -14.18 -18.47
C GLU A 217 11.75 -13.95 -17.74
N LEU A 218 10.64 -14.13 -18.47
CA LEU A 218 9.31 -14.21 -17.87
C LEU A 218 8.91 -15.69 -17.74
N PRO A 219 8.23 -16.07 -16.64
CA PRO A 219 7.68 -17.40 -16.51
C PRO A 219 6.56 -17.64 -17.55
N PRO A 220 6.33 -18.88 -18.01
CA PRO A 220 5.19 -19.24 -18.85
C PRO A 220 3.83 -18.82 -18.25
N SER A 221 3.74 -18.77 -16.91
CA SER A 221 2.55 -18.31 -16.19
C SER A 221 2.14 -16.86 -16.49
N ILE A 222 2.98 -16.06 -17.16
CA ILE A 222 2.57 -14.75 -17.68
C ILE A 222 1.31 -14.87 -18.54
N GLY A 223 1.15 -15.97 -19.27
CA GLY A 223 -0.04 -16.24 -20.10
C GLY A 223 -1.33 -16.45 -19.31
N ALA A 224 -1.29 -16.57 -17.98
CA ALA A 224 -2.48 -16.67 -17.14
C ALA A 224 -3.11 -15.29 -16.81
N LEU A 225 -2.41 -14.18 -17.07
CA LEU A 225 -2.86 -12.83 -16.77
C LEU A 225 -3.86 -12.30 -17.81
N GLN A 226 -5.02 -12.97 -17.90
CA GLN A 226 -6.00 -12.78 -18.98
C GLN A 226 -6.64 -11.38 -19.02
N HIS A 227 -6.53 -10.60 -17.95
CA HIS A 227 -7.00 -9.21 -17.86
C HIS A 227 -5.92 -8.15 -18.12
N LEU A 228 -4.67 -8.57 -18.36
CA LEU A 228 -3.54 -7.66 -18.49
C LEU A 228 -3.68 -6.79 -19.74
N ARG A 229 -3.74 -5.47 -19.54
CA ARG A 229 -3.80 -4.46 -20.60
C ARG A 229 -2.46 -3.82 -20.88
N ARG A 230 -1.63 -3.66 -19.85
CA ARG A 230 -0.32 -3.01 -19.96
C ARG A 230 0.77 -3.82 -19.25
N LEU A 231 1.81 -4.16 -19.99
CA LEU A 231 3.05 -4.73 -19.47
C LEU A 231 4.24 -3.83 -19.82
N ASP A 232 4.93 -3.32 -18.80
CA ASP A 232 6.14 -2.51 -18.98
C ASP A 232 7.39 -3.24 -18.48
N LEU A 233 8.32 -3.52 -19.39
CA LEU A 233 9.59 -4.22 -19.12
C LEU A 233 10.79 -3.35 -19.48
N THR A 234 10.58 -2.05 -19.66
CA THR A 234 11.62 -1.08 -20.00
C THR A 234 12.86 -1.23 -19.11
N TYR A 235 14.07 -1.24 -19.67
CA TYR A 235 15.32 -1.47 -18.94
C TYR A 235 15.32 -2.79 -18.12
N ASN A 236 15.10 -3.91 -18.80
CA ASN A 236 15.39 -5.25 -18.29
C ASN A 236 16.29 -6.01 -19.28
N PRO A 237 17.19 -6.88 -18.79
CA PRO A 237 18.05 -7.72 -19.63
C PRO A 237 17.32 -8.95 -20.21
N ILE A 238 16.05 -8.81 -20.60
CA ILE A 238 15.27 -9.91 -21.18
C ILE A 238 15.62 -10.09 -22.65
N GLU A 239 15.97 -11.30 -23.05
CA GLU A 239 16.40 -11.62 -24.43
C GLU A 239 15.32 -12.35 -25.24
N SER A 240 14.42 -13.05 -24.57
CA SER A 240 13.33 -13.82 -25.19
C SER A 240 12.11 -13.91 -24.30
N PHE A 241 10.97 -14.25 -24.92
CA PHE A 241 9.67 -14.33 -24.26
C PHE A 241 9.04 -15.72 -24.45
N PRO A 242 8.33 -16.24 -23.43
CA PRO A 242 7.58 -17.50 -23.55
C PRO A 242 6.51 -17.41 -24.63
N ASP A 243 6.17 -18.54 -25.27
CA ASP A 243 5.09 -18.59 -26.30
C ASP A 243 3.74 -18.18 -25.70
N GLU A 244 3.56 -18.45 -24.40
CA GLU A 244 2.39 -18.14 -23.60
C GLU A 244 2.08 -16.63 -23.55
N ILE A 245 3.04 -15.74 -23.83
CA ILE A 245 2.72 -14.31 -23.94
C ILE A 245 1.66 -14.05 -25.02
N GLY A 246 1.58 -14.89 -26.06
CA GLY A 246 0.57 -14.80 -27.12
C GLY A 246 -0.86 -15.13 -26.66
N THR A 247 -1.06 -15.64 -25.44
CA THR A 247 -2.41 -15.89 -24.88
C THR A 247 -3.02 -14.63 -24.25
N LEU A 248 -2.28 -13.52 -24.16
CA LEU A 248 -2.73 -12.27 -23.56
C LEU A 248 -3.62 -11.47 -24.52
N LEU A 249 -4.84 -11.94 -24.72
CA LEU A 249 -5.77 -11.40 -25.71
C LEU A 249 -6.22 -9.94 -25.45
N LEU A 250 -6.12 -9.48 -24.20
CA LEU A 250 -6.49 -8.12 -23.79
C LEU A 250 -5.29 -7.17 -23.71
N LEU A 251 -4.07 -7.63 -24.03
CA LEU A 251 -2.87 -6.81 -23.93
C LEU A 251 -2.88 -5.70 -24.99
N GLU A 252 -3.06 -4.47 -24.53
CA GLU A 252 -3.10 -3.27 -25.38
C GLU A 252 -1.70 -2.72 -25.62
N GLU A 253 -0.83 -2.76 -24.60
CA GLU A 253 0.50 -2.17 -24.66
C GLU A 253 1.57 -3.07 -24.02
N LEU A 254 2.63 -3.35 -24.80
CA LEU A 254 3.85 -4.01 -24.34
C LEU A 254 5.02 -3.04 -24.54
N VAL A 255 5.68 -2.63 -23.45
CA VAL A 255 6.76 -1.63 -23.49
C VAL A 255 8.11 -2.28 -23.23
N LEU A 256 9.00 -2.20 -24.21
CA LEU A 256 10.29 -2.88 -24.29
C LEU A 256 11.45 -1.90 -24.57
N TYR A 257 11.36 -0.67 -24.07
CA TYR A 257 12.44 0.30 -24.27
C TYR A 257 13.74 -0.17 -23.59
N LYS A 258 14.86 -0.13 -24.31
CA LYS A 258 16.18 -0.56 -23.80
C LYS A 258 16.19 -2.01 -23.28
N VAL A 259 15.53 -2.89 -24.02
CA VAL A 259 15.55 -4.35 -23.84
C VAL A 259 16.42 -4.97 -24.94
N PRO A 260 17.34 -5.92 -24.63
CA PRO A 260 18.29 -6.48 -25.61
C PRO A 260 17.70 -7.60 -26.48
N ILE A 261 16.48 -7.43 -27.00
CA ILE A 261 15.85 -8.43 -27.87
C ILE A 261 16.38 -8.35 -29.31
N SER A 262 16.53 -9.52 -29.95
CA SER A 262 16.89 -9.59 -31.37
C SER A 262 15.73 -9.18 -32.27
N GLU A 263 16.05 -8.76 -33.50
CA GLU A 263 15.02 -8.45 -34.52
C GLU A 263 14.13 -9.67 -34.84
N ALA A 264 14.69 -10.88 -34.80
CA ALA A 264 13.93 -12.11 -35.01
C ALA A 264 12.89 -12.33 -33.90
N GLU A 265 13.27 -12.06 -32.65
CA GLU A 265 12.36 -12.17 -31.50
C GLU A 265 11.30 -11.07 -31.54
N HIS A 266 11.66 -9.85 -31.92
CA HIS A 266 10.69 -8.78 -32.16
C HIS A 266 9.64 -9.17 -33.20
N GLN A 267 10.05 -9.73 -34.35
CA GLN A 267 9.12 -10.23 -35.37
C GLN A 267 8.27 -11.39 -34.87
N ARG A 268 8.82 -12.28 -34.03
CA ARG A 268 8.05 -13.35 -33.38
C ARG A 268 6.97 -12.77 -32.47
N LEU A 269 7.32 -11.83 -31.59
CA LEU A 269 6.36 -11.14 -30.72
C LEU A 269 5.26 -10.44 -31.52
N ALA A 270 5.61 -9.74 -32.60
CA ALA A 270 4.62 -9.08 -33.46
C ALA A 270 3.63 -10.06 -34.11
N ARG A 271 4.02 -11.32 -34.35
CA ARG A 271 3.12 -12.38 -34.82
C ARG A 271 2.27 -12.97 -33.70
N LEU A 272 2.83 -13.13 -32.50
CA LEU A 272 2.11 -13.65 -31.33
C LEU A 272 1.08 -12.65 -30.79
N LEU A 273 1.36 -11.35 -30.91
CA LEU A 273 0.57 -10.25 -30.35
C LEU A 273 0.11 -9.26 -31.43
N PRO A 274 -0.69 -9.70 -32.43
CA PRO A 274 -1.05 -8.86 -33.58
C PRO A 274 -1.94 -7.66 -33.22
N HIS A 275 -2.56 -7.68 -32.03
CA HIS A 275 -3.47 -6.64 -31.55
C HIS A 275 -2.83 -5.72 -30.49
N THR A 276 -1.57 -5.97 -30.11
CA THR A 276 -0.88 -5.23 -29.05
C THR A 276 0.02 -4.16 -29.65
N LYS A 277 0.02 -2.97 -29.04
CA LYS A 277 1.00 -1.93 -29.34
C LYS A 277 2.32 -2.24 -28.66
N ILE A 278 3.25 -2.84 -29.40
CA ILE A 278 4.61 -3.08 -28.93
C ILE A 278 5.44 -1.80 -29.11
N LYS A 279 5.94 -1.25 -28.01
CA LYS A 279 6.80 -0.05 -27.98
C LYS A 279 8.24 -0.47 -27.68
N PHE A 280 9.19 -0.03 -28.51
CA PHE A 280 10.62 -0.33 -28.35
C PHE A 280 11.45 0.83 -28.92
N ASN A 281 12.74 0.88 -28.57
CA ASN A 281 13.65 1.88 -29.15
C ASN A 281 14.21 1.37 -30.47
N PHE A 282 14.00 2.09 -31.56
CA PHE A 282 14.84 1.99 -32.75
C PHE A 282 16.16 2.75 -32.52
N ASP A 283 17.03 2.27 -31.63
CA ASP A 283 18.36 2.86 -31.43
C ASP A 283 19.49 1.99 -32.04
N TYR A 284 19.22 1.27 -33.13
CA TYR A 284 20.26 0.58 -33.90
C TYR A 284 20.01 0.72 -35.41
N PHE A 285 20.12 1.94 -35.93
CA PHE A 285 20.53 2.16 -37.32
C PHE A 285 21.42 3.40 -37.34
N PHE A 286 22.74 3.21 -37.40
CA PHE A 286 23.62 3.57 -38.53
C PHE A 286 25.02 3.03 -38.26
#